data_AF-A0A2V5UUM9-F1
#
_entry.id   AF-A0A2V5UUM9-F1
#
_cell.length_a   1.000
_cell.length_b   1.000
_cell.length_c   1.000
_cell.angle_alpha   90.00
_cell.angle_beta   90.00
_cell.angle_gamma   90.00
#
_symmetry.space_group_name_H-M   'P 1'
#
loop_
_entity.id
_entity.type
_entity.pdbx_description
1 polymer ?
#
loop_
_entity_poly.entity_id
_entity_poly.type
_entity_poly.pdbx_seq_one_letter_code
_entity_poly.pdbx_strand_id
1 'polypeptide(L)'
;MEMSQTWTNQKDGSLMRLIPAGEFIMGSAIEQTEAANATDKAGPLFPLLHETPQFRPKIDNFYLSVFAVTNEQFAHFLTETEPSPHQLQLWVSWLDRIVPSSEGGLYSAVPEFKSHPAINVTWFGAESYCRWAGLRLPTEIEWEKAARGNDVRIFPWGNEWDPNRLCW
;
A
#
# COMPACT_ATOMS: atom_id res chain seq x y z
N MET A 1 -3.40 -23.22 16.60
CA MET A 1 -4.32 -22.93 15.48
C MET A 1 -3.47 -22.63 14.28
N GLU A 2 -3.66 -23.36 13.19
CA GLU A 2 -2.98 -23.12 11.92
C GLU A 2 -3.49 -21.81 11.33
N MET A 3 -2.58 -20.89 10.98
CA MET A 3 -2.97 -19.62 10.37
C MET A 3 -3.35 -19.85 8.90
N SER A 4 -4.50 -19.34 8.47
CA SER A 4 -4.89 -19.40 7.06
C SER A 4 -3.91 -18.60 6.21
N GLN A 5 -3.56 -19.11 5.03
CA GLN A 5 -2.65 -18.42 4.11
C GLN A 5 -3.23 -17.11 3.57
N THR A 6 -4.56 -17.05 3.47
CA THR A 6 -5.32 -15.85 3.08
C THR A 6 -6.60 -15.72 3.89
N TRP A 7 -7.12 -14.50 3.99
CA TRP A 7 -8.42 -14.21 4.60
C TRP A 7 -9.02 -12.96 3.95
N THR A 8 -10.35 -12.89 3.85
CA THR A 8 -11.04 -11.70 3.37
C THR A 8 -11.59 -10.89 4.54
N ASN A 9 -11.13 -9.65 4.67
CA ASN A 9 -11.64 -8.74 5.69
C ASN A 9 -13.15 -8.52 5.47
N GLN A 10 -13.94 -8.79 6.51
CA GLN A 10 -15.40 -8.70 6.45
C GLN A 10 -15.90 -7.25 6.43
N LYS A 11 -15.08 -6.29 6.87
CA LYS A 11 -15.44 -4.88 6.98
C LYS A 11 -15.32 -4.15 5.64
N ASP A 12 -14.23 -4.38 4.91
CA ASP A 12 -13.94 -3.68 3.66
C ASP A 12 -13.81 -4.61 2.44
N GLY A 13 -13.88 -5.92 2.62
CA GLY A 13 -13.74 -6.91 1.54
C GLY A 13 -12.30 -7.14 1.06
N SER A 14 -11.29 -6.54 1.70
CA SER A 14 -9.90 -6.68 1.28
C SER A 14 -9.41 -8.13 1.39
N LEU A 15 -8.78 -8.64 0.33
CA LEU A 15 -8.07 -9.92 0.37
C LEU A 15 -6.72 -9.74 1.06
N MET A 16 -6.56 -10.39 2.20
CA MET A 16 -5.36 -10.35 3.03
C MET A 16 -4.53 -11.62 2.81
N ARG A 17 -3.21 -11.48 2.77
CA ARG A 17 -2.27 -12.60 2.65
C ARG A 17 -1.32 -12.63 3.84
N LEU A 18 -1.13 -13.83 4.38
CA LEU A 18 -0.16 -14.08 5.44
C LEU A 18 1.26 -13.91 4.89
N ILE A 19 2.01 -13.02 5.52
CA ILE A 19 3.45 -12.88 5.37
C ILE A 19 4.11 -13.59 6.57
N PRO A 20 4.82 -14.70 6.35
CA PRO A 20 5.39 -15.48 7.45
C PRO A 20 6.43 -14.71 8.26
N ALA A 21 6.47 -15.00 9.56
CA ALA A 21 7.51 -14.56 10.47
C ALA A 21 8.88 -15.00 9.97
N GLY A 22 9.90 -14.23 10.29
CA GLY A 22 11.26 -14.55 9.90
C GLY A 22 12.14 -13.33 9.72
N GLU A 23 13.42 -13.61 9.54
CA GLU A 23 14.43 -12.63 9.19
C GLU A 23 14.49 -12.47 7.66
N PHE A 24 14.77 -11.24 7.20
CA PHE A 24 15.04 -10.95 5.80
C PHE A 24 16.10 -9.84 5.70
N ILE A 25 16.63 -9.60 4.50
CA ILE A 25 17.53 -8.46 4.25
C ILE A 25 16.67 -7.27 3.85
N MET A 26 16.73 -6.19 4.64
CA MET A 26 16.11 -4.91 4.34
C MET A 26 17.15 -3.92 3.82
N GLY A 27 16.75 -3.06 2.89
CA GLY A 27 17.58 -2.03 2.28
C GLY A 27 18.38 -2.53 1.06
N SER A 28 19.14 -1.61 0.49
CA SER A 28 19.91 -1.81 -0.74
C SER A 28 21.40 -1.92 -0.44
N ALA A 29 22.12 -2.74 -1.19
CA ALA A 29 23.58 -2.72 -1.21
C ALA A 29 24.06 -1.41 -1.87
N ILE A 30 25.29 -0.98 -1.54
CA ILE A 30 25.87 0.25 -2.12
C ILE A 30 25.87 0.16 -3.65
N GLU A 31 26.28 -0.98 -4.20
CA GLU A 31 26.33 -1.24 -5.64
C GLU A 31 24.95 -1.14 -6.30
N GLN A 32 23.88 -1.54 -5.60
CA GLN A 32 22.50 -1.41 -6.08
C GLN A 32 22.08 0.06 -6.13
N THR A 33 22.41 0.84 -5.10
CA THR A 33 22.11 2.28 -5.08
C THR A 33 22.89 3.06 -6.14
N GLU A 34 24.16 2.70 -6.38
CA GLU A 34 24.99 3.28 -7.44
C GLU A 34 24.43 2.95 -8.84
N ALA A 35 24.03 1.70 -9.06
CA ALA A 35 23.39 1.28 -10.31
C ALA A 35 22.06 2.01 -10.55
N ALA A 36 21.21 2.14 -9.52
CA ALA A 36 19.96 2.87 -9.60
C ALA A 36 20.19 4.34 -9.98
N ASN A 37 21.11 5.03 -9.30
CA ASN A 37 21.50 6.41 -9.60
C ASN A 37 22.01 6.59 -11.04
N ALA A 38 22.77 5.63 -11.57
CA ALA A 38 23.27 5.69 -12.94
C ALA A 38 22.15 5.54 -13.99
N THR A 39 21.05 4.87 -13.65
CA THR A 39 19.90 4.66 -14.55
C THR A 39 18.81 5.72 -14.42
N ASP A 40 18.82 6.53 -13.37
CA ASP A 40 17.86 7.59 -13.15
C ASP A 40 18.13 8.79 -14.07
N LYS A 41 17.39 8.83 -15.19
CA LYS A 41 17.45 9.92 -16.19
C LYS A 41 16.70 11.19 -15.75
N ALA A 42 15.87 11.12 -14.71
CA ALA A 42 15.16 12.25 -14.13
C ALA A 42 15.93 12.87 -12.95
N GLY A 43 16.95 12.15 -12.45
CA GLY A 43 18.01 12.61 -11.57
C GLY A 43 17.69 12.44 -10.09
N PRO A 44 18.67 12.09 -9.25
CA PRO A 44 18.50 12.17 -7.82
C PRO A 44 18.55 13.64 -7.41
N LEU A 45 17.39 14.25 -7.15
CA LEU A 45 17.36 15.41 -6.26
C LEU A 45 17.84 15.03 -4.84
N PHE A 46 17.81 13.73 -4.51
CA PHE A 46 18.29 13.19 -3.24
C PHE A 46 19.02 11.85 -3.46
N PRO A 47 20.22 11.66 -2.87
CA PRO A 47 20.91 10.37 -2.94
C PRO A 47 20.17 9.30 -2.13
N LEU A 48 20.16 8.05 -2.62
CA LEU A 48 19.53 6.86 -2.00
C LEU A 48 20.22 6.39 -0.69
N LEU A 49 20.87 7.30 0.05
CA LEU A 49 21.61 7.00 1.27
C LEU A 49 20.73 6.36 2.35
N HIS A 50 19.45 6.73 2.39
CA HIS A 50 18.47 6.20 3.35
C HIS A 50 18.10 4.73 3.12
N GLU A 51 18.48 4.13 1.99
CA GLU A 51 18.32 2.69 1.74
C GLU A 51 19.50 1.85 2.25
N THR A 52 20.57 2.51 2.73
CA THR A 52 21.81 1.86 3.16
C THR A 52 22.12 2.15 4.63
N PRO A 53 22.89 1.28 5.33
CA PRO A 53 23.33 -0.05 4.91
C PRO A 53 22.20 -1.07 5.03
N GLN A 54 22.37 -2.21 4.36
CA GLN A 54 21.48 -3.36 4.58
C GLN A 54 21.55 -3.85 6.03
N PHE A 55 20.41 -4.27 6.56
CA PHE A 55 20.32 -4.92 7.86
C PHE A 55 19.30 -6.05 7.86
N ARG A 56 19.28 -6.85 8.94
CA ARG A 56 18.50 -8.09 9.04
C ARG A 56 17.48 -8.02 10.17
N PRO A 57 16.32 -7.36 9.98
CA PRO A 57 15.27 -7.38 10.98
C PRO A 57 14.59 -8.74 11.03
N LYS A 58 14.29 -9.21 12.24
CA LYS A 58 13.39 -10.34 12.49
C LYS A 58 12.02 -9.79 12.86
N ILE A 59 10.99 -10.14 12.08
CA ILE A 59 9.62 -9.70 12.34
C ILE A 59 8.66 -10.88 12.42
N ASP A 60 7.59 -10.71 13.18
CA ASP A 60 6.55 -11.72 13.38
C ASP A 60 5.65 -11.90 12.14
N ASN A 61 4.71 -12.84 12.23
CA ASN A 61 3.68 -13.03 11.21
C ASN A 61 2.78 -11.79 11.16
N PHE A 62 2.44 -11.35 9.95
CA PHE A 62 1.43 -10.32 9.76
C PHE A 62 0.65 -10.61 8.47
N TYR A 63 -0.51 -9.97 8.33
CA TYR A 63 -1.25 -9.98 7.09
C TYR A 63 -1.06 -8.64 6.37
N LEU A 64 -0.91 -8.69 5.05
CA LEU A 64 -0.93 -7.52 4.19
C LEU A 64 -2.01 -7.69 3.11
N SER A 65 -2.67 -6.61 2.72
CA SER A 65 -3.62 -6.66 1.60
C SER A 65 -2.88 -7.00 0.31
N VAL A 66 -3.48 -7.85 -0.52
CA VAL A 66 -2.91 -8.26 -1.82
C VAL A 66 -2.93 -7.10 -2.81
N PHE A 67 -3.93 -6.22 -2.70
CA PHE A 67 -4.11 -5.05 -3.54
C PHE A 67 -4.16 -3.79 -2.68
N ALA A 68 -3.91 -2.64 -3.31
CA ALA A 68 -4.21 -1.35 -2.72
C ALA A 68 -5.72 -1.21 -2.48
N VAL A 69 -6.10 -0.41 -1.49
CA VAL A 69 -7.51 -0.06 -1.23
C VAL A 69 -8.11 0.59 -2.47
N THR A 70 -9.28 0.13 -2.90
CA THR A 70 -9.94 0.63 -4.11
C THR A 70 -10.81 1.86 -3.84
N ASN A 71 -11.18 2.58 -4.91
CA ASN A 71 -12.13 3.69 -4.80
C ASN A 71 -13.47 3.25 -4.22
N GLU A 72 -13.98 2.06 -4.58
CA GLU A 72 -15.24 1.54 -4.06
C GLU A 72 -15.17 1.25 -2.55
N GLN A 73 -14.06 0.66 -2.09
CA GLN A 73 -13.84 0.42 -0.67
C GLN A 73 -13.74 1.73 0.13
N PHE A 74 -13.00 2.71 -0.38
CA PHE A 74 -12.86 4.01 0.29
C PHE A 74 -14.16 4.82 0.27
N ALA A 75 -14.97 4.73 -0.79
CA ALA A 75 -16.30 5.34 -0.84
C ALA A 75 -17.26 4.74 0.21
N HIS A 76 -17.16 3.43 0.47
CA HIS A 76 -17.90 2.77 1.55
C HIS A 76 -17.48 3.30 2.92
N PHE A 77 -16.17 3.45 3.16
CA PHE A 77 -15.64 4.08 4.38
C PHE A 77 -16.21 5.49 4.61
N LEU A 78 -16.17 6.37 3.59
CA LEU A 78 -16.68 7.73 3.72
C LEU A 78 -18.21 7.76 3.94
N THR A 79 -18.93 6.83 3.32
CA THR A 79 -20.38 6.72 3.48
C THR A 79 -20.76 6.28 4.89
N GLU A 80 -20.06 5.31 5.47
CA GLU A 80 -20.40 4.81 6.80
C GLU A 80 -19.92 5.74 7.93
N THR A 81 -18.80 6.44 7.71
CA THR A 81 -18.24 7.35 8.73
C THR A 81 -18.81 8.76 8.71
N GLU A 82 -19.47 9.15 7.62
CA GLU A 82 -20.08 10.46 7.43
C GLU A 82 -19.20 11.62 7.93
N PRO A 83 -17.95 11.76 7.41
CA PRO A 83 -17.00 12.69 7.99
C PRO A 83 -17.49 14.13 7.93
N SER A 84 -17.21 14.88 8.99
CA SER A 84 -17.37 16.33 8.96
C SER A 84 -16.52 16.94 7.84
N PRO A 85 -16.86 18.15 7.33
CA PRO A 85 -16.06 18.82 6.31
C PRO A 85 -14.58 18.97 6.68
N HIS A 86 -14.28 19.16 7.97
CA HIS A 86 -12.91 19.26 8.45
C HIS A 86 -12.18 17.91 8.40
N GLN A 87 -12.82 16.82 8.83
CA GLN A 87 -12.24 15.48 8.71
C GLN A 87 -12.01 15.10 7.25
N LEU A 88 -12.96 15.42 6.37
CA LEU A 88 -12.83 15.13 4.95
C LEU A 88 -11.60 15.84 4.36
N GLN A 89 -11.40 17.13 4.65
CA GLN A 89 -10.21 17.88 4.20
C GLN A 89 -8.89 17.32 4.75
N LEU A 90 -8.92 16.70 5.94
CA LEU A 90 -7.74 16.03 6.50
C LEU A 90 -7.47 14.68 5.84
N TRP A 91 -8.50 13.95 5.42
CA TRP A 91 -8.39 12.59 4.91
C TRP A 91 -8.10 12.52 3.41
N VAL A 92 -8.60 13.48 2.64
CA VAL A 92 -8.44 13.52 1.18
C VAL A 92 -7.94 14.89 0.73
N SER A 93 -6.96 14.89 -0.16
CA SER A 93 -6.43 16.12 -0.77
C SER A 93 -7.44 16.70 -1.78
N TRP A 94 -8.10 15.84 -2.55
CA TRP A 94 -9.27 16.18 -3.36
C TRP A 94 -10.03 14.91 -3.75
N LEU A 95 -11.34 15.04 -3.98
CA LEU A 95 -12.21 13.96 -4.43
C LEU A 95 -12.44 14.09 -5.94
N ASP A 96 -11.90 13.16 -6.73
CA ASP A 96 -12.09 13.10 -8.19
C ASP A 96 -12.83 11.83 -8.63
N ARG A 97 -12.43 10.67 -8.10
CA ARG A 97 -12.96 9.34 -8.45
C ARG A 97 -13.98 8.81 -7.45
N ILE A 98 -14.25 9.57 -6.39
CA ILE A 98 -15.29 9.31 -5.41
C ILE A 98 -16.15 10.57 -5.33
N VAL A 99 -17.44 10.44 -5.58
CA VAL A 99 -18.38 11.55 -5.73
C VAL A 99 -19.56 11.38 -4.78
N PRO A 100 -20.29 12.46 -4.43
CA PRO A 100 -21.54 12.33 -3.71
C PRO A 100 -22.47 11.35 -4.42
N SER A 101 -23.04 10.39 -3.69
CA SER A 101 -23.91 9.38 -4.32
C SER A 101 -25.25 9.98 -4.73
N SER A 102 -25.75 9.57 -5.90
CA SER A 102 -27.14 9.81 -6.31
C SER A 102 -28.10 8.71 -5.85
N GLU A 103 -27.57 7.57 -5.39
CA GLU A 103 -28.35 6.40 -4.96
C GLU A 103 -27.85 5.91 -3.60
N GLY A 104 -28.72 5.99 -2.57
CA GLY A 104 -28.60 5.25 -1.31
C GLY A 104 -27.20 5.21 -0.66
N GLY A 105 -26.59 6.35 -0.40
CA GLY A 105 -25.30 6.51 0.29
C GLY A 105 -24.84 7.98 0.25
N LEU A 106 -23.82 8.37 1.04
CA LEU A 106 -23.26 9.72 0.93
C LEU A 106 -22.22 9.82 -0.18
N TYR A 107 -21.44 8.77 -0.42
CA TYR A 107 -20.36 8.73 -1.39
C TYR A 107 -20.42 7.47 -2.27
N SER A 108 -20.00 7.59 -3.52
CA SER A 108 -19.92 6.50 -4.49
C SER A 108 -18.68 6.65 -5.35
N ALA A 109 -18.05 5.54 -5.74
CA ALA A 109 -16.94 5.56 -6.69
C ALA A 109 -17.46 5.70 -8.13
N VAL A 110 -16.78 6.52 -8.94
CA VAL A 110 -17.07 6.67 -10.37
C VAL A 110 -16.99 5.28 -11.03
N PRO A 111 -18.02 4.83 -11.78
CA PRO A 111 -18.14 3.44 -12.23
C PRO A 111 -16.90 2.87 -12.91
N GLU A 112 -16.22 3.66 -13.74
CA GLU A 112 -15.04 3.24 -14.50
C GLU A 112 -13.78 3.04 -13.63
N PHE A 113 -13.73 3.64 -12.43
CA PHE A 113 -12.57 3.61 -11.53
C PHE A 113 -12.82 2.84 -10.23
N LYS A 114 -13.96 2.16 -10.08
CA LYS A 114 -14.36 1.47 -8.85
C LYS A 114 -13.27 0.56 -8.27
N SER A 115 -12.66 -0.25 -9.13
CA SER A 115 -11.62 -1.22 -8.75
C SER A 115 -10.20 -0.66 -8.81
N HIS A 116 -10.03 0.60 -9.23
CA HIS A 116 -8.72 1.24 -9.23
C HIS A 116 -8.33 1.63 -7.80
N PRO A 117 -7.02 1.74 -7.50
CA PRO A 117 -6.55 2.27 -6.22
C PRO A 117 -7.17 3.64 -5.92
N ALA A 118 -7.55 3.84 -4.67
CA ALA A 118 -7.90 5.15 -4.16
C ALA A 118 -6.65 6.04 -4.17
N ILE A 119 -6.74 7.19 -4.82
CA ILE A 119 -5.67 8.17 -4.94
C ILE A 119 -6.09 9.48 -4.27
N ASN A 120 -5.14 10.40 -4.08
CA ASN A 120 -5.36 11.68 -3.40
C ASN A 120 -5.85 11.52 -1.95
N VAL A 121 -5.51 10.39 -1.33
CA VAL A 121 -5.74 10.09 0.09
C VAL A 121 -4.50 10.49 0.87
N THR A 122 -4.68 11.24 1.95
CA THR A 122 -3.56 11.63 2.83
C THR A 122 -3.16 10.45 3.73
N TRP A 123 -2.01 10.55 4.40
CA TRP A 123 -1.63 9.58 5.42
C TRP A 123 -2.70 9.46 6.53
N PHE A 124 -3.30 10.57 6.96
CA PHE A 124 -4.36 10.57 7.97
C PHE A 124 -5.64 9.89 7.48
N GLY A 125 -5.98 10.05 6.19
CA GLY A 125 -7.11 9.35 5.58
C GLY A 125 -6.87 7.85 5.49
N ALA A 126 -5.66 7.44 5.10
CA ALA A 126 -5.27 6.03 5.04
C ALA A 126 -5.26 5.38 6.43
N GLU A 127 -4.73 6.05 7.45
CA GLU A 127 -4.75 5.57 8.83
C GLU A 127 -6.18 5.46 9.38
N SER A 128 -7.02 6.46 9.12
CA SER A 128 -8.44 6.46 9.53
C SER A 128 -9.24 5.35 8.85
N TYR A 129 -9.02 5.13 7.55
CA TYR A 129 -9.60 4.01 6.80
C TYR A 129 -9.21 2.68 7.43
N CYS A 130 -7.92 2.46 7.69
CA CYS A 130 -7.45 1.23 8.30
C CYS A 130 -8.12 0.99 9.65
N ARG A 131 -8.20 2.01 10.52
CA ARG A 131 -8.88 1.89 11.82
C ARG A 131 -10.35 1.51 11.67
N TRP A 132 -11.08 2.15 10.76
CA TRP A 132 -12.48 1.80 10.47
C TRP A 132 -12.61 0.36 9.95
N ALA A 133 -11.67 -0.09 9.14
CA ALA A 133 -11.62 -1.45 8.60
C ALA A 133 -11.17 -2.52 9.63
N GLY A 134 -10.81 -2.13 10.86
CA GLY A 134 -10.20 -3.04 11.85
C GLY A 134 -8.77 -3.48 11.48
N LEU A 135 -8.07 -2.67 10.69
CA LEU A 135 -6.73 -2.87 10.17
C LEU A 135 -5.77 -1.79 10.70
N ARG A 136 -4.52 -1.81 10.22
CA ARG A 136 -3.52 -0.75 10.38
C ARG A 136 -2.70 -0.61 9.10
N LEU A 137 -2.00 0.52 8.97
CA LEU A 137 -0.96 0.65 7.97
C LEU A 137 0.20 -0.33 8.26
N PRO A 138 0.86 -0.86 7.21
CA PRO A 138 2.10 -1.58 7.40
C PRO A 138 3.20 -0.62 7.85
N THR A 139 4.16 -1.14 8.61
CA THR A 139 5.46 -0.47 8.76
C THR A 139 6.24 -0.57 7.46
N GLU A 140 7.25 0.29 7.26
CA GLU A 140 8.16 0.19 6.12
C GLU A 140 8.85 -1.18 6.04
N ILE A 141 9.28 -1.72 7.19
CA ILE A 141 9.92 -3.04 7.30
C ILE A 141 8.99 -4.15 6.81
N GLU A 142 7.72 -4.12 7.23
CA GLU A 142 6.71 -5.08 6.78
C GLU A 142 6.42 -4.95 5.29
N TRP A 143 6.34 -3.71 4.80
CA TRP A 143 6.08 -3.44 3.39
C TRP A 143 7.21 -3.98 2.51
N GLU A 144 8.47 -3.72 2.86
CA GLU A 144 9.61 -4.23 2.10
C GLU A 144 9.68 -5.76 2.16
N LYS A 145 9.46 -6.39 3.33
CA LYS A 145 9.45 -7.86 3.41
C LYS A 145 8.41 -8.48 2.49
N ALA A 146 7.22 -7.90 2.44
CA ALA A 146 6.13 -8.38 1.59
C ALA A 146 6.44 -8.19 0.09
N ALA A 147 7.05 -7.06 -0.28
CA ALA A 147 7.36 -6.73 -1.67
C ALA A 147 8.58 -7.49 -2.22
N ARG A 148 9.65 -7.61 -1.41
CA ARG A 148 10.93 -8.20 -1.80
C ARG A 148 10.91 -9.73 -1.81
N GLY A 149 10.21 -10.35 -0.87
CA GLY A 149 10.35 -11.78 -0.60
C GLY A 149 11.65 -12.13 0.14
N ASN A 150 12.06 -13.41 0.12
CA ASN A 150 13.16 -13.94 0.93
C ASN A 150 14.49 -14.10 0.18
N ASP A 151 14.58 -13.65 -1.07
CA ASP A 151 15.67 -13.96 -2.01
C ASP A 151 16.43 -12.73 -2.53
N VAL A 152 16.25 -11.56 -1.88
CA VAL A 152 17.06 -10.33 -2.10
C VAL A 152 17.03 -9.82 -3.55
N ARG A 153 15.96 -10.12 -4.28
CA ARG A 153 15.76 -9.65 -5.66
C ARG A 153 15.67 -8.13 -5.74
N ILE A 154 16.01 -7.56 -6.90
CA ILE A 154 15.98 -6.11 -7.17
C ILE A 154 14.54 -5.60 -7.28
N PHE A 155 13.69 -6.29 -8.04
CA PHE A 155 12.28 -5.96 -8.22
C PHE A 155 11.39 -7.08 -7.66
N PRO A 156 10.12 -6.83 -7.29
CA PRO A 156 9.22 -7.87 -6.81
C PRO A 156 9.10 -9.09 -7.74
N TRP A 157 9.33 -8.90 -9.05
CA TRP A 157 9.26 -9.96 -10.07
C TRP A 157 10.61 -10.58 -10.46
N GLY A 158 11.75 -10.11 -9.94
CA GLY A 158 13.07 -10.66 -10.25
C GLY A 158 14.17 -9.61 -10.30
N ASN A 159 15.32 -9.97 -10.87
CA ASN A 159 16.48 -9.06 -10.98
C ASN A 159 16.51 -8.28 -12.30
N GLU A 160 15.76 -8.74 -13.30
CA GLU A 160 15.69 -8.09 -14.61
C GLU A 160 14.54 -7.10 -14.65
N TRP A 161 14.80 -5.95 -15.25
CA TRP A 161 13.77 -4.96 -15.53
C TRP A 161 12.77 -5.50 -16.55
N ASP A 162 11.48 -5.48 -16.22
CA ASP A 162 10.38 -5.86 -17.12
C ASP A 162 9.26 -4.83 -17.03
N PRO A 163 9.07 -3.97 -18.04
CA PRO A 163 8.05 -2.94 -18.01
C PRO A 163 6.62 -3.49 -18.02
N ASN A 164 6.41 -4.76 -18.41
CA ASN A 164 5.08 -5.38 -18.40
C ASN A 164 4.66 -5.88 -17.00
N ARG A 165 5.58 -5.87 -16.03
CA ARG A 165 5.32 -6.25 -14.64
C ARG A 165 4.96 -5.07 -13.75
N LEU A 166 5.09 -3.84 -14.27
CA LEU A 166 4.63 -2.64 -13.58
C LEU A 166 3.11 -2.67 -13.48
N CYS A 167 2.60 -2.58 -12.27
CA CYS A 167 1.19 -2.30 -12.03
C CYS A 167 1.07 -0.78 -11.84
N TRP A 168 0.71 -0.08 -12.92
CA TRP A 168 0.35 1.35 -12.90
C TRP A 168 -1.11 1.53 -12.50
#